data_AF-A0A9P1KZK8-F1
#
_entry.id   AF-A0A9P1KZK8-F1
#
_cell.length_a   1.000
_cell.length_b   1.000
_cell.length_c   1.000
_cell.angle_alpha   90.00
_cell.angle_beta   90.00
_cell.angle_gamma   90.00
#
_symmetry.space_group_name_H-M   'P 1'
#
loop_
_entity.id
_entity.type
_entity.pdbx_description
1 polymer ?
#
loop_
_entity_poly.entity_id
_entity_poly.type
_entity_poly.pdbx_seq_one_letter_code
_entity_poly.pdbx_strand_id
1 'polypeptide(L)'
;MKNDSLVNFKEIESLTKLDKKTLVERTLKLSEEVGEVSQAVLSYSKACGCEYKNKTKEDVVEECLDVIIVASSIISQSCENNVDLEEVKKIYDKKLSKWKEKCQS
;
A
#
# COMPACT_ATOMS: atom_id res chain seq x y z
N MET A 1 -1.53 0.87 26.31
CA MET A 1 -0.92 0.21 25.13
C MET A 1 -1.07 1.17 23.97
N LYS A 2 0.03 1.61 23.34
CA LYS A 2 -0.09 2.36 22.10
C LYS A 2 -0.72 1.43 21.07
N ASN A 3 -1.73 1.90 20.36
CA ASN A 3 -2.28 1.18 19.22
C ASN A 3 -1.19 1.23 18.13
N ASP A 4 -0.33 0.22 18.06
CA ASP A 4 0.75 0.12 17.07
C ASP A 4 0.15 -0.30 15.72
N SER A 5 -0.70 0.57 15.15
CA SER A 5 -1.18 0.41 13.78
C SER A 5 -0.06 0.78 12.81
N LEU A 6 0.29 -0.13 11.91
CA LEU A 6 1.28 0.12 10.85
C LEU A 6 0.87 1.32 9.98
N VAL A 7 -0.43 1.44 9.69
CA VAL A 7 -0.97 2.55 8.88
C VAL A 7 -1.52 3.64 9.81
N ASN A 8 -0.97 4.85 9.69
CA ASN A 8 -1.45 6.03 10.39
C ASN A 8 -2.34 6.88 9.47
N PHE A 9 -3.63 6.54 9.40
CA PHE A 9 -4.58 7.24 8.54
C PHE A 9 -4.72 8.74 8.83
N LYS A 10 -4.53 9.19 10.08
CA LYS A 10 -4.58 10.62 10.42
C LYS A 10 -3.43 11.40 9.78
N GLU A 11 -2.24 10.82 9.79
CA GLU A 11 -1.08 11.39 9.10
C GLU A 11 -1.28 11.36 7.59
N ILE A 12 -1.75 10.22 7.04
CA ILE A 12 -2.04 10.09 5.62
C ILE A 12 -3.07 11.12 5.15
N GLU A 13 -4.15 11.35 5.89
CA GLU A 13 -5.14 12.39 5.57
C GLU A 13 -4.49 13.78 5.54
N SER A 14 -3.64 14.08 6.52
CA SER A 14 -2.96 15.38 6.63
C SER A 14 -2.01 15.59 5.44
N LEU A 15 -1.23 14.57 5.09
CA LEU A 15 -0.32 14.60 3.94
C LEU A 15 -1.08 14.62 2.60
N THR A 16 -2.19 13.89 2.49
CA THR A 16 -3.04 13.86 1.28
C THR A 16 -3.68 15.22 1.00
N LYS A 17 -4.00 16.01 2.04
CA LYS A 17 -4.46 17.41 1.88
C LYS A 17 -3.36 18.35 1.40
N LEU A 18 -2.11 18.10 1.78
CA LEU A 18 -0.95 18.91 1.37
C LEU A 18 -0.49 18.56 -0.05
N ASP A 19 -0.54 17.27 -0.41
CA ASP A 19 -0.18 16.76 -1.72
C ASP A 19 -1.29 17.02 -2.75
N LYS A 20 -1.05 17.97 -3.66
CA LYS A 20 -2.04 18.46 -4.64
C LYS A 20 -2.39 17.47 -5.76
N LYS A 21 -1.89 16.23 -5.72
CA LYS A 21 -2.24 15.20 -6.69
C LYS A 21 -3.74 14.92 -6.69
N THR A 22 -4.32 14.88 -7.88
CA THR A 22 -5.67 14.38 -8.12
C THR A 22 -5.76 12.88 -7.82
N LEU A 23 -6.99 12.39 -7.66
CA LEU A 23 -7.25 10.96 -7.46
C LEU A 23 -6.67 10.11 -8.60
N VAL A 24 -6.75 10.61 -9.84
CA VAL A 24 -6.21 9.95 -11.02
C VAL A 24 -4.68 9.89 -10.97
N GLU A 25 -4.01 11.01 -10.70
CA GLU A 25 -2.54 11.04 -10.57
C GLU A 25 -2.04 10.14 -9.44
N ARG A 26 -2.78 10.09 -8.32
CA ARG A 26 -2.44 9.20 -7.20
C ARG A 26 -2.63 7.73 -7.56
N THR A 27 -3.64 7.41 -8.36
CA THR A 27 -3.86 6.06 -8.90
C THR A 27 -2.75 5.68 -9.89
N LEU A 28 -2.24 6.62 -10.68
CA LEU A 28 -1.08 6.40 -11.54
C LEU A 28 0.19 6.16 -10.71
N LYS A 29 0.40 6.93 -9.64
CA LYS A 29 1.51 6.70 -8.69
C LYS A 29 1.43 5.31 -8.05
N LEU A 30 0.22 4.81 -7.73
CA LEU A 30 0.07 3.43 -7.25
C LEU A 30 0.58 2.40 -8.26
N SER A 31 0.35 2.61 -9.56
CA SER A 31 0.88 1.72 -10.61
C SER A 31 2.40 1.77 -10.70
N GLU A 32 3.00 2.93 -10.42
CA GLU A 32 4.46 3.10 -10.34
C GLU A 32 5.02 2.27 -9.18
N GLU A 33 4.48 2.41 -7.96
CA GLU A 33 4.94 1.66 -6.77
C GLU A 33 4.82 0.14 -6.97
N VAL A 34 3.74 -0.33 -7.62
CA VAL A 34 3.57 -1.76 -7.94
C VAL A 34 4.65 -2.24 -8.93
N GLY A 35 5.08 -1.38 -9.85
CA GLY A 35 6.22 -1.63 -10.73
C GLY A 35 7.53 -1.74 -9.96
N GLU A 36 7.74 -0.88 -8.97
CA GLU A 36 8.92 -0.89 -8.11
C GLU A 36 8.96 -2.15 -7.23
N VAL A 37 7.83 -2.57 -6.65
CA VAL A 37 7.69 -3.88 -5.99
C VAL A 37 8.10 -5.01 -6.92
N SER A 38 7.60 -5.01 -8.16
CA SER A 38 7.92 -6.05 -9.14
C SER A 38 9.43 -6.10 -9.42
N GLN A 39 10.05 -4.94 -9.60
CA GLN A 39 11.49 -4.82 -9.81
C GLN A 39 12.30 -5.29 -8.61
N ALA A 40 11.93 -4.88 -7.39
CA ALA A 40 12.62 -5.26 -6.16
C ALA A 40 12.55 -6.77 -5.95
N VAL A 41 11.37 -7.38 -6.11
CA VAL A 41 11.17 -8.82 -5.96
C VAL A 41 11.98 -9.60 -7.02
N LEU A 42 11.93 -9.19 -8.29
CA LEU A 42 12.66 -9.87 -9.36
C LEU A 42 14.17 -9.80 -9.16
N SER A 43 14.70 -8.65 -8.73
CA SER A 43 16.12 -8.48 -8.47
C SER A 43 16.57 -9.23 -7.21
N TYR A 44 15.83 -9.12 -6.10
CA TYR A 44 16.10 -9.85 -4.85
C TYR A 44 16.05 -11.38 -5.05
N SER A 45 15.09 -11.87 -5.85
CA SER A 45 14.93 -13.30 -6.14
C SER A 45 15.91 -13.82 -7.20
N LYS A 46 16.81 -12.97 -7.70
CA LYS A 46 17.77 -13.30 -8.75
C LYS A 46 17.11 -13.86 -10.02
N ALA A 47 16.00 -13.26 -10.43
CA ALA A 47 15.38 -13.61 -11.70
C ALA A 47 16.35 -13.31 -12.86
N CYS A 48 16.32 -14.17 -13.89
CA CYS A 48 17.19 -14.03 -15.06
C CYS A 48 17.07 -12.61 -15.67
N GLY A 49 18.20 -11.92 -15.81
CA GLY A 49 18.24 -10.55 -16.35
C GLY A 49 17.84 -9.45 -15.37
N CYS A 50 17.60 -9.74 -14.09
CA CYS A 50 17.25 -8.74 -13.06
C CYS A 50 18.26 -8.64 -11.92
N GLU A 51 19.22 -9.58 -11.85
CA GLU A 51 20.25 -9.62 -10.79
C GLU A 51 21.10 -8.35 -10.70
N TYR A 52 21.38 -7.69 -11.83
CA TYR A 52 22.27 -6.53 -11.90
C TYR A 52 21.82 -5.33 -11.06
N LYS A 53 20.53 -5.27 -10.71
CA LYS A 53 19.96 -4.19 -9.88
C LYS A 53 20.25 -4.36 -8.38
N ASN A 54 20.74 -5.55 -7.97
CA ASN A 54 21.22 -5.87 -6.62
C ASN A 54 20.31 -5.39 -5.47
N LYS A 55 18.99 -5.50 -5.66
CA LYS A 55 18.00 -5.13 -4.64
C LYS A 55 18.01 -6.14 -3.49
N THR A 56 17.76 -5.63 -2.30
CA THR A 56 17.79 -6.37 -1.04
C THR A 56 16.38 -6.75 -0.58
N LYS A 57 16.30 -7.50 0.53
CA LYS A 57 15.02 -7.80 1.16
C LYS A 57 14.38 -6.53 1.73
N GLU A 58 15.20 -5.63 2.24
CA GLU A 58 14.81 -4.34 2.77
C GLU A 58 14.15 -3.48 1.68
N ASP A 59 14.74 -3.45 0.47
CA ASP A 59 14.11 -2.78 -0.67
C ASP A 59 12.71 -3.34 -0.95
N VAL A 60 12.55 -4.67 -0.98
CA VAL A 60 11.22 -5.28 -1.21
C VAL A 60 10.19 -4.81 -0.19
N VAL A 61 10.60 -4.69 1.08
CA VAL A 61 9.72 -4.19 2.15
C VAL A 61 9.39 -2.71 1.95
N GLU A 62 10.38 -1.90 1.57
CA GLU A 62 10.21 -0.47 1.27
C GLU A 62 9.19 -0.25 0.16
N GLU A 63 9.38 -0.87 -1.01
CA GLU A 63 8.44 -0.70 -2.14
C GLU A 63 7.01 -1.20 -1.78
N CYS A 64 6.91 -2.25 -0.94
CA CYS A 64 5.60 -2.72 -0.45
C CYS A 64 4.94 -1.70 0.47
N LEU A 65 5.71 -0.99 1.30
CA LEU A 65 5.21 0.06 2.16
C LEU A 65 4.76 1.29 1.35
N ASP A 66 5.45 1.62 0.26
CA ASP A 66 5.03 2.68 -0.65
C ASP A 66 3.67 2.37 -1.29
N VAL A 67 3.45 1.12 -1.74
CA VAL A 67 2.13 0.66 -2.19
C VAL A 67 1.07 0.86 -1.10
N ILE A 68 1.36 0.49 0.15
CA ILE A 68 0.42 0.64 1.28
C ILE A 68 0.11 2.13 1.53
N ILE A 69 1.11 3.00 1.52
CA ILE A 69 0.97 4.44 1.73
C ILE A 69 0.11 5.06 0.62
N VAL A 70 0.42 4.78 -0.64
CA VAL A 70 -0.30 5.35 -1.78
C VAL A 70 -1.74 4.83 -1.83
N ALA A 71 -1.96 3.53 -1.61
CA ALA A 71 -3.30 2.96 -1.53
C ALA A 71 -4.11 3.57 -0.37
N SER A 72 -3.50 3.79 0.79
CA SER A 72 -4.15 4.44 1.93
C SER A 72 -4.50 5.90 1.63
N SER A 73 -3.63 6.60 0.89
CA SER A 73 -3.88 7.98 0.44
C SER A 73 -5.01 8.06 -0.59
N ILE A 74 -5.18 7.04 -1.46
CA ILE A 74 -6.33 6.91 -2.35
C ILE A 74 -7.63 6.72 -1.55
N ILE A 75 -7.62 5.86 -0.52
CA ILE A 75 -8.77 5.69 0.39
C ILE A 75 -9.13 7.04 1.03
N SER A 76 -8.13 7.74 1.59
CA SER A 76 -8.31 9.07 2.17
C SER A 76 -8.98 10.05 1.20
N GLN A 77 -8.41 10.21 0.01
CA GLN A 77 -8.93 11.15 -0.99
C GLN A 77 -10.35 10.78 -1.47
N SER A 78 -10.65 9.49 -1.55
CA SER A 78 -11.98 8.98 -1.95
C SER A 78 -13.05 9.23 -0.88
N CYS A 79 -12.65 9.34 0.38
CA CYS A 79 -13.50 9.72 1.52
C CYS A 79 -13.45 11.24 1.81
N GLU A 80 -13.07 12.07 0.83
CA GLU A 80 -12.92 13.52 1.00
C GLU A 80 -11.99 13.93 2.16
N ASN A 81 -11.04 13.06 2.51
CA ASN A 81 -10.14 13.17 3.65
C ASN A 81 -10.84 13.28 5.02
N ASN A 82 -11.93 12.52 5.15
CA ASN A 82 -12.66 12.26 6.39
C ASN A 82 -12.96 10.76 6.49
N VAL A 83 -11.92 9.94 6.72
CA VAL A 83 -12.03 8.49 6.70
C VAL A 83 -12.74 7.98 7.95
N ASP A 84 -13.83 7.25 7.78
CA ASP A 84 -14.38 6.41 8.85
C ASP A 84 -13.54 5.12 8.95
N LEU A 85 -12.65 5.08 9.95
CA LEU A 85 -11.77 3.94 10.19
C LEU A 85 -12.53 2.66 10.55
N GLU A 86 -13.71 2.78 11.17
CA GLU A 86 -14.52 1.59 11.50
C GLU A 86 -15.14 0.99 10.24
N GLU A 87 -15.56 1.84 9.28
CA GLU A 87 -16.03 1.37 7.98
C GLU A 87 -14.91 0.71 7.17
N VAL A 88 -13.73 1.35 7.08
CA VAL A 88 -12.56 0.78 6.39
C VAL A 88 -12.17 -0.56 7.00
N LYS A 89 -12.11 -0.63 8.34
CA LYS A 89 -11.79 -1.87 9.07
C LYS A 89 -12.81 -2.96 8.81
N LYS A 90 -14.11 -2.64 8.83
CA LYS A 90 -15.19 -3.58 8.49
C LYS A 90 -15.03 -4.16 7.08
N ILE A 91 -14.67 -3.34 6.10
CA ILE A 91 -14.42 -3.79 4.72
C ILE A 91 -13.19 -4.72 4.68
N TYR A 92 -12.11 -4.34 5.36
CA TYR A 92 -10.88 -5.12 5.45
C TYR A 92 -11.12 -6.50 6.09
N ASP A 93 -11.74 -6.56 7.26
CA ASP A 93 -12.01 -7.79 8.00
C ASP A 93 -12.91 -8.75 7.19
N LYS A 94 -13.90 -8.21 6.47
CA LYS A 94 -14.74 -8.98 5.55
C LYS A 94 -13.93 -9.59 4.41
N LYS A 95 -12.96 -8.86 3.85
CA LYS A 95 -12.08 -9.37 2.77
C LYS A 95 -11.12 -10.44 3.28
N LEU A 96 -10.52 -10.24 4.46
CA LEU A 96 -9.67 -11.24 5.11
C LEU A 96 -10.44 -12.52 5.43
N SER A 97 -11.65 -12.42 5.97
CA SER A 97 -12.48 -13.59 6.30
C SER A 97 -12.75 -14.43 5.05
N LYS A 98 -13.12 -13.77 3.93
CA LYS A 98 -13.30 -14.44 2.63
C LYS A 98 -12.03 -15.09 2.10
N TRP A 99 -10.86 -14.49 2.34
CA TRP A 99 -9.60 -15.06 1.90
C TRP A 99 -9.22 -16.28 2.75
N LYS A 100 -9.43 -16.20 4.07
CA LYS A 100 -9.22 -17.32 5.00
C LYS A 100 -10.05 -18.53 4.62
N GLU A 101 -11.33 -18.34 4.29
CA GLU A 101 -12.22 -19.41 3.83
C GLU A 101 -11.65 -20.12 2.59
N LYS A 102 -11.12 -19.39 1.62
CA LYS A 102 -10.53 -19.95 0.39
C LYS A 102 -9.22 -20.71 0.62
N CYS A 103 -8.44 -20.35 1.64
CA CYS A 103 -7.21 -21.05 1.97
C CYS A 103 -7.46 -22.34 2.75
N GLN A 104 -8.66 -22.52 3.32
CA GLN A 104 -9.04 -23.67 4.12
C GLN A 104 -9.95 -24.67 3.37
N SER A 105 -10.42 -24.28 2.19
CA SER A 105 -11.13 -25.14 1.22
C SER A 105 -10.18 -25.86 0.30
#